data_AF-A0A382REB3-F1
#
_entry.id   AF-A0A382REB3-F1
#
_cell.length_a   1.000
_cell.length_b   1.000
_cell.length_c   1.000
_cell.angle_alpha   90.00
_cell.angle_beta   90.00
_cell.angle_gamma   90.00
#
_symmetry.space_group_name_H-M   'P 1'
#
loop_
_entity.id
_entity.type
_entity.pdbx_description
1 polymer ?
#
loop_
_entity_poly.entity_id
_entity_poly.type
_entity_poly.pdbx_seq_one_letter_code
_entity_poly.pdbx_strand_id
1 'polypeptide(L)'
;YFGANYAAKKDKRFNYREQMRWRLEDARTAFNKGNRLQKHVSQNQSKANGRRYSYDGGAWATAYLASLSSNKAVFINYYKDIAELERECRKKGKRNCGWEDSFKKNFGLTPKQFYEDFDKFMKKRITAQMKILMTPLQG
;
A
#
# COMPACT_ATOMS: atom_id res chain seq x y z
N TYR A 1 -1.68 4.82 8.65
CA TYR A 1 -0.90 4.98 9.89
C TYR A 1 -1.49 6.00 10.85
N PHE A 2 -2.22 7.05 10.41
CA PHE A 2 -2.82 8.02 11.34
C PHE A 2 -3.88 7.43 12.30
N GLY A 3 -4.82 6.61 11.82
CA GLY A 3 -5.84 6.00 12.70
C GLY A 3 -5.31 4.89 13.63
N ALA A 4 -4.41 4.03 13.14
CA ALA A 4 -3.87 2.90 13.91
C ALA A 4 -2.88 3.34 14.99
N ASN A 5 -2.05 4.35 14.74
CA ASN A 5 -1.15 4.90 15.76
C ASN A 5 -1.92 5.70 16.83
N TYR A 6 -3.05 6.33 16.46
CA TYR A 6 -3.94 6.98 17.43
C TYR A 6 -4.68 5.96 18.32
N ALA A 7 -5.16 4.86 17.74
CA ALA A 7 -5.80 3.77 18.48
C ALA A 7 -4.82 3.04 19.41
N ALA A 8 -3.60 2.76 18.97
CA ALA A 8 -2.56 2.13 19.78
C ALA A 8 -2.10 2.98 20.98
N LYS A 9 -2.20 4.31 20.89
CA LYS A 9 -1.94 5.22 22.04
C LYS A 9 -3.05 5.19 23.09
N LYS A 10 -4.27 4.77 22.74
CA LYS A 10 -5.45 4.82 23.63
C LYS A 10 -5.91 3.46 24.15
N ASP A 11 -5.52 2.36 23.51
CA ASP A 11 -5.92 1.01 23.92
C ASP A 11 -4.75 0.03 23.91
N LYS A 12 -4.36 -0.47 25.09
CA LYS A 12 -3.33 -1.51 25.28
C LYS A 12 -3.73 -2.85 24.65
N ARG A 13 -4.99 -3.04 24.24
CA ARG A 13 -5.51 -4.22 23.51
C ARG A 13 -5.37 -4.08 22.00
N PHE A 14 -5.06 -2.89 21.46
CA PHE A 14 -4.85 -2.69 20.03
C PHE A 14 -3.42 -3.08 19.62
N ASN A 15 -3.18 -4.39 19.48
CA ASN A 15 -1.90 -4.90 18.98
C ASN A 15 -1.84 -4.78 17.45
N TYR A 16 -1.42 -3.61 16.95
CA TYR A 16 -1.28 -3.34 15.52
C TYR A 16 -0.44 -4.40 14.79
N ARG A 17 0.62 -4.89 15.42
CA ARG A 17 1.50 -5.92 14.85
C ARG A 17 0.75 -7.24 14.66
N GLU A 18 -0.07 -7.63 15.63
CA GLU A 18 -0.89 -8.83 15.56
C GLU A 18 -2.00 -8.70 14.53
N GLN A 19 -2.69 -7.55 14.47
CA GLN A 19 -3.68 -7.30 13.42
C GLN A 19 -3.05 -7.36 12.02
N MET A 20 -1.89 -6.73 11.83
CA MET A 20 -1.21 -6.80 10.55
C MET A 20 -0.76 -8.23 10.22
N ARG A 21 -0.38 -9.04 11.21
CA ARG A 21 -0.10 -10.47 10.99
C ARG A 21 -1.34 -11.21 10.48
N TRP A 22 -2.48 -11.05 11.12
CA TRP A 22 -3.74 -11.65 10.66
C TRP A 22 -4.08 -11.24 9.22
N ARG A 23 -3.94 -9.96 8.90
CA ARG A 23 -4.14 -9.46 7.52
C ARG A 23 -3.12 -10.03 6.55
N LEU A 24 -1.88 -10.29 6.98
CA LEU A 24 -0.85 -10.89 6.12
C LEU A 24 -1.23 -12.32 5.74
N GLU A 25 -1.69 -13.09 6.72
CA GLU A 25 -2.05 -14.49 6.52
C GLU A 25 -3.27 -14.62 5.59
N ASP A 26 -4.28 -13.77 5.77
CA ASP A 26 -5.43 -13.72 4.86
C ASP A 26 -5.03 -13.27 3.45
N ALA A 27 -4.24 -12.20 3.35
CA ALA A 27 -3.72 -11.71 2.07
C ALA A 27 -2.88 -12.78 1.35
N ARG A 28 -2.02 -13.51 2.07
CA ARG A 28 -1.22 -14.61 1.49
C ARG A 28 -2.09 -15.76 1.01
N THR A 29 -3.13 -16.11 1.75
CA THR A 29 -4.07 -17.17 1.35
C THR A 29 -4.70 -16.83 0.01
N ALA A 30 -5.19 -15.60 -0.15
CA ALA A 30 -5.74 -15.14 -1.43
C ALA A 30 -4.67 -15.00 -2.53
N PHE A 31 -3.47 -14.48 -2.21
CA PHE A 31 -2.35 -14.38 -3.16
C PHE A 31 -1.92 -15.74 -3.72
N ASN A 32 -1.85 -16.77 -2.87
CA ASN A 32 -1.54 -18.15 -3.25
C ASN A 32 -2.62 -18.78 -4.13
N LYS A 33 -3.87 -18.32 -4.01
CA LYS A 33 -4.97 -18.67 -4.92
C LYS A 33 -4.94 -17.90 -6.25
N GLY A 34 -3.87 -17.16 -6.54
CA GLY A 34 -3.67 -16.43 -7.79
C GLY A 34 -4.18 -14.98 -7.79
N ASN A 35 -4.61 -14.45 -6.64
CA ASN A 35 -4.97 -13.03 -6.54
C ASN A 35 -3.74 -12.14 -6.63
N ARG A 36 -3.90 -10.99 -7.30
CA ARG A 36 -2.87 -9.98 -7.53
C ARG A 36 -3.46 -8.61 -7.36
N LEU A 37 -2.75 -7.70 -6.69
CA LEU A 37 -3.30 -6.39 -6.33
C LEU A 37 -3.72 -5.60 -7.59
N GLN A 38 -2.92 -5.71 -8.66
CA GLN A 38 -3.20 -5.10 -9.96
C GLN A 38 -4.57 -5.51 -10.56
N LYS A 39 -5.07 -6.71 -10.25
CA LYS A 39 -6.38 -7.20 -10.72
C LYS A 39 -7.57 -6.62 -9.96
N HIS A 40 -7.32 -5.81 -8.92
CA HIS A 40 -8.35 -5.21 -8.06
C HIS A 40 -8.38 -3.67 -8.15
N VAL A 41 -7.64 -3.08 -9.09
CA VAL A 41 -7.50 -1.62 -9.25
C VAL A 41 -8.79 -1.00 -9.82
N SER A 42 -9.65 -1.78 -10.50
CA SER A 42 -10.97 -1.33 -10.93
C SER A 42 -12.09 -1.83 -10.00
N GLN A 43 -13.06 -0.95 -9.69
CA GLN A 43 -14.22 -1.28 -8.83
C GLN A 43 -15.01 -2.49 -9.33
N ASN A 44 -15.08 -2.68 -10.66
CA ASN A 44 -15.79 -3.80 -11.27
C ASN A 44 -15.10 -5.15 -11.04
N GLN A 45 -13.76 -5.18 -10.98
CA GLN A 45 -13.00 -6.41 -10.74
C GLN A 45 -12.92 -6.77 -9.24
N SER A 46 -13.00 -5.79 -8.35
CA SER A 46 -13.00 -6.03 -6.89
C SER A 46 -14.25 -6.78 -6.40
N LYS A 47 -15.40 -6.63 -7.07
CA LYS A 47 -16.65 -7.34 -6.71
C LYS A 47 -16.59 -8.85 -7.01
N ALA A 48 -15.87 -9.26 -8.06
CA ALA A 48 -15.79 -10.66 -8.51
C ALA A 48 -14.68 -11.47 -7.81
N ASN A 49 -13.58 -10.81 -7.41
CA ASN A 49 -12.35 -11.50 -7.00
C ASN A 49 -12.13 -11.59 -5.48
N GLY A 50 -13.19 -11.35 -4.69
CA GLY A 50 -13.14 -11.41 -3.23
C GLY A 50 -12.68 -10.09 -2.58
N ARG A 51 -13.60 -9.42 -1.88
CA ARG A 51 -13.38 -8.14 -1.19
C ARG A 51 -12.26 -8.20 -0.14
N ARG A 52 -11.92 -9.39 0.36
CA ARG A 52 -10.97 -9.54 1.48
C ARG A 52 -9.53 -9.26 1.07
N TYR A 53 -9.11 -9.69 -0.12
CA TYR A 53 -7.75 -9.44 -0.62
C TYR A 53 -7.51 -7.97 -0.96
N SER A 54 -8.52 -7.25 -1.46
CA SER A 54 -8.36 -5.81 -1.71
C SER A 54 -8.13 -5.02 -0.42
N TYR A 55 -8.80 -5.39 0.67
CA TYR A 55 -8.59 -4.77 1.98
C TYR A 55 -7.25 -5.19 2.63
N ASP A 56 -7.02 -6.49 2.80
CA ASP A 56 -5.84 -6.97 3.55
C ASP A 56 -4.55 -6.88 2.72
N GLY A 57 -4.64 -7.18 1.42
CA GLY A 57 -3.56 -6.93 0.47
C GLY A 57 -3.28 -5.44 0.29
N GLY A 58 -4.31 -4.59 0.27
CA GLY A 58 -4.15 -3.13 0.25
C GLY A 58 -3.47 -2.57 1.51
N ALA A 59 -3.79 -3.12 2.68
CA ALA A 59 -3.12 -2.75 3.93
C ALA A 59 -1.62 -3.09 3.89
N TRP A 60 -1.26 -4.28 3.39
CA TRP A 60 0.15 -4.69 3.23
C TRP A 60 0.88 -3.95 2.11
N ALA A 61 0.20 -3.61 1.02
CA ALA A 61 0.73 -2.75 -0.04
C ALA A 61 1.11 -1.37 0.52
N THR A 62 0.25 -0.80 1.35
CA THR A 62 0.50 0.48 2.03
C THR A 62 1.69 0.39 2.99
N ALA A 63 1.78 -0.68 3.78
CA ALA A 63 2.92 -0.91 4.66
C ALA A 63 4.23 -1.11 3.87
N TYR A 64 4.17 -1.81 2.73
CA TYR A 64 5.31 -1.98 1.83
C TYR A 64 5.79 -0.64 1.26
N LEU A 65 4.90 0.20 0.73
CA LEU A 65 5.25 1.56 0.27
C LEU A 65 5.87 2.41 1.38
N ALA A 66 5.32 2.34 2.59
CA ALA A 66 5.86 3.06 3.73
C ALA A 66 7.28 2.59 4.09
N SER A 67 7.57 1.30 3.92
CA SER A 67 8.91 0.72 4.17
C SER A 67 9.95 1.10 3.13
N LEU A 68 9.52 1.41 1.90
CA LEU A 68 10.40 1.91 0.82
C LEU A 68 10.67 3.42 0.92
N SER A 69 9.84 4.15 1.67
CA SER A 69 9.85 5.60 1.73
C SER A 69 9.59 6.10 3.15
N SER A 70 8.40 6.65 3.41
CA SER A 70 7.94 7.03 4.74
C SER A 70 6.41 7.03 4.80
N ASN A 71 5.86 7.03 6.02
CA ASN A 71 4.43 7.25 6.22
C ASN A 71 3.96 8.59 5.65
N LYS A 72 4.79 9.64 5.76
CA LYS A 72 4.46 10.97 5.23
C LYS A 72 4.35 10.94 3.70
N ALA A 73 5.24 10.19 3.02
CA ALA A 73 5.17 9.99 1.58
C ALA A 73 3.84 9.33 1.17
N VAL A 74 3.46 8.25 1.87
CA VAL A 74 2.25 7.47 1.57
C VAL A 74 0.95 8.24 1.83
N PHE A 75 0.80 8.88 2.98
CA PHE A 75 -0.49 9.46 3.40
C PHE A 75 -0.67 10.94 3.11
N ILE A 76 0.41 11.67 2.83
CA ILE A 76 0.36 13.14 2.68
C ILE A 76 0.94 13.54 1.34
N ASN A 77 2.23 13.30 1.11
CA ASN A 77 2.92 13.88 -0.04
C ASN A 77 2.36 13.34 -1.35
N TYR A 78 2.10 12.03 -1.45
CA TYR A 78 1.49 11.41 -2.64
C TYR A 78 0.20 12.12 -3.05
N TYR A 79 -0.75 12.30 -2.13
CA TYR A 79 -2.03 12.92 -2.43
C TYR A 79 -1.91 14.42 -2.71
N LYS A 80 -1.00 15.13 -2.02
CA LYS A 80 -0.73 16.54 -2.27
C LYS A 80 -0.17 16.75 -3.68
N ASP A 81 0.80 15.93 -4.07
CA ASP A 81 1.48 16.02 -5.36
C ASP A 81 0.55 15.70 -6.54
N ILE A 82 -0.45 14.81 -6.37
CA ILE A 82 -1.43 14.50 -7.43
C ILE A 82 -2.09 15.77 -7.96
N ALA A 83 -2.54 16.67 -7.08
CA ALA A 83 -3.28 17.85 -7.48
C ALA A 83 -2.42 18.84 -8.29
N GLU A 84 -1.13 18.94 -7.97
CA GLU A 84 -0.17 19.78 -8.68
C GLU A 84 0.23 19.13 -10.03
N LEU A 85 0.59 17.85 -10.01
CA LEU A 85 1.03 17.12 -11.21
C LEU A 85 -0.10 16.91 -12.21
N GLU A 86 -1.34 16.69 -11.76
CA GLU A 86 -2.49 16.59 -12.66
C GLU A 86 -2.76 17.93 -13.37
N ARG A 87 -2.51 19.07 -12.72
CA ARG A 87 -2.60 20.38 -13.37
C ARG A 87 -1.53 20.53 -14.46
N GLU A 88 -0.30 20.10 -14.21
CA GLU A 88 0.77 20.12 -15.22
C GLU A 88 0.51 19.17 -16.39
N CYS A 89 0.04 17.97 -16.10
CA CYS A 89 -0.39 16.98 -17.08
C CYS A 89 -1.42 17.57 -18.06
N ARG A 90 -2.45 18.24 -17.52
CA ARG A 90 -3.52 18.85 -18.32
C ARG A 90 -3.02 19.97 -19.23
N LYS A 91 -2.05 20.78 -18.78
CA LYS A 91 -1.42 21.81 -19.63
C LYS A 91 -0.71 21.21 -20.84
N LYS A 92 -0.20 19.97 -20.72
CA LYS A 92 0.46 19.23 -21.80
C LYS A 92 -0.51 18.40 -22.65
N GLY A 93 -1.82 18.62 -22.52
CA GLY A 93 -2.86 17.89 -23.24
C GLY A 93 -3.09 16.45 -22.77
N LYS A 94 -2.46 16.01 -21.68
CA LYS A 94 -2.65 14.68 -21.08
C LYS A 94 -3.65 14.73 -19.93
N ARG A 95 -4.44 13.69 -19.74
CA ARG A 95 -5.36 13.54 -18.60
C ARG A 95 -4.96 12.32 -17.79
N ASN A 96 -5.20 12.37 -16.47
CA ASN A 96 -5.03 11.22 -15.58
C ASN A 96 -3.59 10.67 -15.52
N CYS A 97 -2.59 11.56 -15.59
CA CYS A 97 -1.18 11.18 -15.41
C CYS A 97 -0.55 11.69 -14.10
N GLY A 98 -1.20 12.63 -13.39
CA GLY A 98 -0.64 13.20 -12.17
C GLY A 98 -0.42 12.17 -11.05
N TRP A 99 -1.21 11.09 -11.04
CA TRP A 99 -1.08 10.03 -10.03
C TRP A 99 0.14 9.13 -10.27
N GLU A 100 0.47 8.77 -11.51
CA GLU A 100 1.66 7.97 -11.81
C GLU A 100 2.94 8.76 -11.54
N ASP A 101 2.95 10.03 -11.93
CA ASP A 101 4.06 10.95 -11.68
C ASP A 101 4.24 11.17 -10.17
N SER A 102 3.14 11.38 -9.43
CA SER A 102 3.19 11.49 -7.97
C SER A 102 3.70 10.20 -7.32
N PHE A 103 3.27 9.04 -7.82
CA PHE A 103 3.69 7.75 -7.33
C PHE A 103 5.21 7.57 -7.50
N LYS A 104 5.72 7.85 -8.71
CA LYS A 104 7.16 7.79 -9.01
C LYS A 104 7.96 8.79 -8.17
N LYS A 105 7.47 10.02 -8.01
CA LYS A 105 8.09 11.07 -7.20
C LYS A 105 8.20 10.67 -5.72
N ASN A 106 7.18 10.04 -5.15
CA ASN A 106 7.11 9.74 -3.72
C ASN A 106 7.71 8.39 -3.33
N PHE A 107 7.73 7.42 -4.25
CA PHE A 107 8.16 6.05 -3.94
C PHE A 107 9.38 5.59 -4.73
N GLY A 108 9.86 6.38 -5.70
CA GLY A 108 11.07 6.08 -6.47
C GLY A 108 10.90 4.97 -7.51
N LEU A 109 9.67 4.50 -7.75
CA LEU A 109 9.35 3.42 -8.67
C LEU A 109 8.01 3.66 -9.36
N THR A 110 7.83 3.07 -10.54
CA THR A 110 6.56 3.14 -11.28
C THR A 110 5.50 2.23 -10.65
N PRO A 111 4.19 2.49 -10.87
CA PRO A 111 3.13 1.57 -10.42
C PRO A 111 3.31 0.14 -10.93
N LYS A 112 3.81 -0.05 -12.16
CA LYS A 112 4.10 -1.39 -12.70
C LYS A 112 5.19 -2.10 -11.89
N GLN A 113 6.33 -1.44 -11.65
CA GLN A 113 7.41 -1.98 -10.82
C GLN A 113 6.93 -2.28 -9.40
N PHE A 114 6.08 -1.42 -8.85
CA PHE A 114 5.47 -1.65 -7.55
C PHE A 114 4.74 -2.99 -7.50
N TYR A 115 3.85 -3.27 -8.45
CA TYR A 115 3.08 -4.52 -8.44
C TYR A 115 4.00 -5.75 -8.57
N GLU A 116 5.01 -5.69 -9.43
CA GLU A 116 5.99 -6.77 -9.62
C GLU A 116 6.80 -7.04 -8.34
N ASP A 117 7.27 -5.98 -7.69
CA ASP A 117 8.08 -6.10 -6.47
C ASP A 117 7.23 -6.46 -5.26
N PHE A 118 5.99 -5.98 -5.18
CA PHE A 118 5.03 -6.38 -4.16
C PHE A 118 4.67 -7.86 -4.28
N ASP A 119 4.49 -8.38 -5.49
CA ASP A 119 4.28 -9.82 -5.71
C ASP A 119 5.49 -10.66 -5.24
N LYS A 120 6.72 -10.20 -5.49
CA LYS A 120 7.94 -10.84 -4.97
C LYS A 120 7.98 -10.77 -3.45
N PHE A 121 7.60 -9.65 -2.86
CA PHE A 121 7.48 -9.47 -1.42
C PHE A 121 6.45 -10.44 -0.82
N MET A 122 5.29 -10.62 -1.45
CA MET A 122 4.22 -11.52 -0.98
C MET A 122 4.66 -13.00 -0.96
N LYS A 123 5.67 -13.37 -1.76
CA LYS A 123 6.28 -14.72 -1.77
C LYS A 123 7.32 -14.94 -0.66
N LYS A 124 7.80 -13.90 0.03
CA LYS A 124 8.80 -14.05 1.10
C LYS A 124 8.21 -14.80 2.31
N ARG A 125 9.08 -15.25 3.24
CA ARG A 125 8.64 -15.82 4.53
C ARG A 125 7.91 -14.76 5.36
N ILE A 126 6.90 -15.18 6.15
CA ILE A 126 6.12 -14.29 7.04
C ILE A 126 7.04 -13.46 7.93
N THR A 127 8.10 -14.07 8.47
CA THR A 127 9.07 -13.35 9.31
C THR A 127 9.77 -12.21 8.59
N ALA A 128 10.12 -12.38 7.30
CA ALA A 128 10.72 -11.33 6.49
C ALA A 128 9.71 -10.22 6.14
N GLN A 129 8.45 -10.57 5.91
CA GLN A 129 7.38 -9.62 5.66
C GLN A 129 7.07 -8.78 6.90
N MET A 130 6.95 -9.41 8.07
CA MET A 130 6.68 -8.76 9.35
C MET A 130 7.80 -7.82 9.82
N LYS A 131 9.04 -7.97 9.31
CA LYS A 131 10.16 -7.08 9.64
C LYS A 131 9.94 -5.65 9.16
N ILE A 132 9.17 -5.42 8.09
CA ILE A 132 8.91 -4.05 7.61
C ILE A 132 8.07 -3.22 8.59
N LEU A 133 7.34 -3.90 9.49
CA LEU A 133 6.57 -3.27 10.56
C LEU A 133 7.40 -3.03 11.83
N MET A 134 8.62 -3.59 11.90
CA MET A 134 9.50 -3.51 13.08
C MET A 134 10.33 -2.24 13.15
N THR A 135 10.25 -1.36 12.14
CA THR A 135 10.93 -0.07 12.18
C THR A 135 9.99 0.93 12.88
N PRO A 136 10.20 1.28 14.17
CA PRO A 136 9.58 2.47 14.70
C PRO A 136 10.20 3.62 13.92
N LEU A 137 9.40 4.39 13.19
CA LEU A 137 9.88 5.68 12.70
C LEU A 137 10.13 6.52 13.95
N GLN A 138 11.42 6.79 14.23
CA GLN A 138 11.84 7.85 15.13
C GLN A 138 11.01 9.09 14.77
N GLY A 139 10.33 9.63 15.79
CA GLY A 139 9.49 10.80 15.67
C GLY A 139 10.29 12.05 15.31
#